data_AF-A0A3B8Q3F5-F1
#
_entry.id   AF-A0A3B8Q3F5-F1
#
_cell.length_a   1.000
_cell.length_b   1.000
_cell.length_c   1.000
_cell.angle_alpha   90.00
_cell.angle_beta   90.00
_cell.angle_gamma   90.00
#
_symmetry.space_group_name_H-M   'P 1'
#
loop_
_entity.id
_entity.type
_entity.pdbx_description
1 polymer ?
#
loop_
_entity_poly.entity_id
_entity_poly.type
_entity_poly.pdbx_seq_one_letter_code
_entity_poly.pdbx_strand_id
1 'polypeptide(L)'
;MSPLTQYGRMAERHWREFLPKLVRDLETKGRLHQRLLEAEEKTKDELATIRTGLMTQGLTADQAHRQAWETVRERYLLLPPET
;
A
#
# COMPACT_ATOMS: atom_id res chain seq x y z
N MET A 1 -4.59 8.89 17.24
CA MET A 1 -4.04 8.43 15.96
C MET A 1 -4.65 7.08 15.64
N SER A 2 -5.23 6.91 14.44
CA SER A 2 -5.72 5.59 14.00
C SER A 2 -4.53 4.64 13.88
N PRO A 3 -4.62 3.42 14.41
CA PRO A 3 -3.52 2.45 14.30
C PRO A 3 -3.37 2.00 12.85
N LEU A 4 -2.12 1.81 12.41
CA LEU A 4 -1.83 1.24 11.09
C LEU A 4 -2.31 -0.20 11.03
N THR A 5 -3.01 -0.54 9.96
CA THR A 5 -3.36 -1.95 9.69
C THR A 5 -2.16 -2.73 9.15
N GLN A 6 -2.38 -3.99 8.75
CA GLN A 6 -1.33 -4.83 8.18
C GLN A 6 -0.66 -4.16 6.96
N TYR A 7 -1.42 -3.48 6.10
CA TYR A 7 -0.87 -2.80 4.93
C TYR A 7 0.02 -1.62 5.31
N GLY A 8 -0.40 -0.81 6.28
CA GLY A 8 0.41 0.32 6.76
C GLY A 8 1.72 -0.14 7.39
N ARG A 9 1.71 -1.22 8.19
CA ARG A 9 2.94 -1.81 8.76
C ARG A 9 3.85 -2.43 7.70
N MET A 10 3.27 -3.04 6.68
CA MET A 10 4.04 -3.60 5.57
C MET A 10 4.75 -2.49 4.78
N ALA A 11 4.04 -1.40 4.46
CA ALA A 11 4.64 -0.22 3.84
C ALA A 11 5.74 0.38 4.73
N GLU A 12 5.49 0.53 6.03
CA GLU A 12 6.49 1.07 6.96
C GLU A 12 7.80 0.28 6.94
N ARG A 13 7.70 -1.05 7.03
CA ARG A 13 8.87 -1.93 6.98
C ARG A 13 9.61 -1.81 5.65
N HIS A 14 8.88 -1.85 4.54
CA HIS A 14 9.46 -1.74 3.20
C HIS A 14 10.15 -0.38 3.01
N TRP A 15 9.48 0.71 3.38
CA TRP A 15 10.02 2.05 3.18
C TRP A 15 11.26 2.29 4.05
N ARG A 16 11.29 1.74 5.27
CA ARG A 16 12.48 1.84 6.12
C ARG A 16 13.67 1.07 5.56
N GLU A 17 13.43 -0.03 4.86
CA GLU A 17 14.48 -0.87 4.27
C GLU A 17 14.98 -0.32 2.92
N PHE A 18 14.07 0.15 2.06
CA PHE A 18 14.36 0.49 0.66
C PHE A 18 14.28 1.99 0.34
N LEU A 19 13.67 2.79 1.22
CA LEU A 19 13.45 4.23 1.02
C LEU A 19 13.87 5.05 2.26
N PRO A 20 15.10 4.87 2.78
CA PRO A 20 15.52 5.49 4.03
C PRO A 20 15.53 7.02 3.98
N LYS A 21 15.78 7.64 2.82
CA LYS A 21 15.77 9.11 2.68
C LYS A 21 14.34 9.62 2.73
N LEU A 22 13.40 9.01 2.00
CA LEU A 22 11.97 9.31 2.08
C LEU A 22 11.43 9.18 3.50
N VAL A 23 11.74 8.07 4.19
CA VAL A 23 11.29 7.88 5.58
C VAL A 23 11.84 8.97 6.48
N ARG A 24 13.15 9.26 6.39
CA ARG A 24 13.78 10.31 7.21
C ARG A 24 13.18 11.69 6.96
N ASP A 25 12.87 12.03 5.71
CA ASP A 25 12.20 13.28 5.35
C ASP A 25 10.79 13.36 5.96
N LEU A 26 10.01 12.28 5.83
CA LEU A 26 8.66 12.19 6.39
C LEU A 26 8.66 12.22 7.93
N GLU A 27 9.63 11.58 8.58
CA GLU A 27 9.81 11.62 10.04
C GLU A 27 10.19 13.02 10.52
N THR A 28 11.14 13.68 9.82
CA THR A 28 11.53 15.07 10.13
C THR A 28 10.35 16.03 10.02
N LYS A 29 9.44 15.78 9.07
CA LYS A 29 8.21 16.56 8.88
C LYS A 29 7.06 16.13 9.81
N GLY A 30 7.22 15.04 10.59
CA GLY A 30 6.16 14.47 11.42
C GLY A 30 4.99 13.87 10.61
N ARG A 31 5.21 13.56 9.33
CA ARG A 31 4.18 13.10 8.37
C ARG A 31 4.25 11.62 8.03
N LEU A 32 5.22 10.87 8.55
CA LEU A 32 5.38 9.44 8.26
C LEU A 32 4.08 8.65 8.51
N HIS A 33 3.52 8.77 9.71
CA HIS A 33 2.29 8.05 10.08
C HIS A 33 1.12 8.39 9.16
N GLN A 34 0.93 9.68 8.86
CA GLN A 34 -0.12 10.12 7.93
C GLN A 34 0.09 9.54 6.54
N ARG A 35 1.33 9.47 6.06
CA ARG A 35 1.61 8.92 4.73
C ARG A 35 1.42 7.40 4.65
N LEU A 36 1.72 6.69 5.74
CA LEU A 36 1.44 5.26 5.85
C LEU A 36 -0.07 4.98 5.90
N LEU A 37 -0.83 5.82 6.62
CA LEU A 37 -2.29 5.78 6.61
C LEU A 37 -2.86 6.02 5.20
N GLU A 38 -2.36 7.03 4.50
CA GLU A 38 -2.80 7.32 3.13
C GLU A 38 -2.47 6.16 2.18
N ALA A 39 -1.29 5.55 2.32
CA ALA A 39 -0.89 4.41 1.51
C ALA A 39 -1.78 3.19 1.75
N GLU A 40 -2.13 2.88 3.01
CA GLU A 40 -3.04 1.75 3.30
C GLU A 40 -4.47 2.02 2.83
N GLU A 41 -4.96 3.26 2.94
CA GLU A 41 -6.31 3.63 2.53
C GLU A 41 -6.45 3.51 1.02
N LYS A 42 -5.52 4.12 0.27
CA LYS A 42 -5.46 3.99 -1.20
C LYS A 42 -5.34 2.55 -1.65
N THR A 43 -4.52 1.76 -0.96
CA THR A 43 -4.42 0.33 -1.25
C THR A 43 -5.76 -0.36 -1.08
N LYS A 44 -6.47 -0.14 0.04
CA LYS A 44 -7.77 -0.79 0.29
C LYS A 44 -8.82 -0.39 -0.73
N ASP A 45 -8.94 0.90 -1.04
CA ASP A 45 -9.92 1.42 -1.98
C ASP A 45 -9.66 0.90 -3.41
N GLU A 46 -8.42 0.99 -3.87
CA GLU A 46 -8.07 0.54 -5.21
C GLU A 46 -8.14 -0.99 -5.33
N LEU A 47 -7.73 -1.73 -4.29
CA LEU A 47 -7.88 -3.19 -4.24
C LEU A 47 -9.34 -3.61 -4.34
N ALA A 48 -10.24 -2.92 -3.63
CA ALA A 48 -11.66 -3.20 -3.68
C ALA A 48 -12.24 -2.90 -5.07
N THR A 49 -11.82 -1.80 -5.69
CA THR A 49 -12.25 -1.36 -7.04
C THR A 49 -11.81 -2.37 -8.11
N ILE A 50 -10.48 -2.48 -8.31
CA ILE A 50 -9.74 -3.74 -8.44
C ILE A 50 -10.55 -5.03 -8.61
N ARG A 51 -10.67 -5.67 -7.47
CA ARG A 51 -11.31 -6.96 -7.25
C ARG A 51 -12.75 -6.98 -7.77
N THR A 52 -13.52 -5.92 -7.53
CA THR A 52 -14.93 -5.87 -7.96
C THR A 52 -15.03 -5.89 -9.48
N GLY A 53 -14.18 -5.14 -10.19
CA GLY A 53 -14.11 -5.18 -11.65
C GLY A 53 -13.65 -6.53 -12.21
N LEU A 54 -12.74 -7.22 -11.53
CA LEU A 54 -12.31 -8.56 -11.95
C LEU A 54 -13.40 -9.62 -11.68
N MET A 55 -14.15 -9.49 -10.59
CA MET A 55 -15.29 -10.36 -10.30
C MET A 55 -16.40 -10.23 -11.35
N THR A 56 -16.69 -9.01 -11.84
CA THR A 56 -17.67 -8.82 -12.92
C THR A 56 -17.21 -9.42 -14.26
N GLN A 57 -15.91 -9.61 -14.44
CA GLN A 57 -15.32 -10.33 -15.58
C GLN A 57 -15.35 -11.87 -15.41
N GLY A 58 -15.95 -12.37 -14.33
CA GLY A 58 -16.12 -13.80 -14.08
C GLY A 58 -14.97 -14.45 -13.31
N LEU A 59 -14.00 -13.67 -12.79
CA LEU A 59 -12.97 -14.21 -11.91
C LEU A 59 -13.55 -14.55 -10.54
N THR A 60 -13.02 -15.61 -9.94
CA THR A 60 -13.33 -15.94 -8.55
C THR A 60 -12.79 -14.89 -7.59
N ALA A 61 -13.35 -14.82 -6.38
CA ALA A 61 -12.95 -13.86 -5.37
C ALA A 61 -11.44 -13.91 -5.05
N ASP A 62 -10.87 -15.12 -5.01
CA ASP A 62 -9.46 -15.34 -4.72
C ASP A 62 -8.56 -14.86 -5.87
N GLN A 63 -8.91 -15.21 -7.12
CA GLN A 63 -8.17 -14.76 -8.31
C GLN A 63 -8.22 -13.24 -8.45
N ALA A 64 -9.42 -12.67 -8.32
CA ALA A 64 -9.63 -11.22 -8.38
C ALA A 64 -8.84 -10.49 -7.29
N HIS A 65 -8.82 -11.03 -6.07
CA HIS A 65 -8.04 -10.47 -4.98
C HIS A 65 -6.54 -10.52 -5.25
N ARG A 66 -6.02 -11.68 -5.68
CA ARG A 66 -4.59 -11.87 -5.97
C ARG A 66 -4.11 -10.92 -7.07
N GLN A 67 -4.84 -10.85 -8.18
CA GLN A 67 -4.47 -10.00 -9.31
C GLN A 67 -4.58 -8.51 -8.97
N ALA A 68 -5.63 -8.12 -8.23
CA ALA A 68 -5.75 -6.75 -7.72
C ALA A 68 -4.59 -6.42 -6.76
N TRP A 69 -4.23 -7.35 -5.88
CA TRP A 69 -3.14 -7.20 -4.91
C TRP A 69 -1.79 -6.95 -5.58
N GLU A 70 -1.45 -7.73 -6.60
CA GLU A 70 -0.22 -7.55 -7.37
C GLU A 70 -0.13 -6.14 -7.97
N THR A 71 -1.25 -5.60 -8.45
CA THR A 71 -1.29 -4.25 -9.02
C THR A 71 -1.11 -3.16 -7.96
N VAL A 72 -1.84 -3.24 -6.84
CA VAL A 72 -1.87 -2.13 -5.86
C VAL A 72 -0.66 -2.14 -4.93
N ARG A 73 -0.07 -3.31 -4.64
CA ARG A 73 1.03 -3.41 -3.68
C ARG A 73 2.25 -2.62 -4.16
N GLU A 74 2.57 -2.65 -5.45
CA GLU A 74 3.75 -1.96 -6.02
C GLU A 74 3.52 -0.44 -6.16
N ARG A 75 2.25 -0.02 -6.26
CA ARG A 75 1.87 1.39 -6.41
C ARG A 75 1.98 2.19 -5.12
N TYR A 76 1.64 1.57 -3.98
CA TYR A 76 1.48 2.29 -2.72
C TYR A 76 2.32 1.75 -1.57
N LEU A 77 2.58 0.44 -1.53
CA LEU A 77 3.21 -0.20 -0.35
C LEU A 77 4.68 -0.56 -0.61
N LEU A 78 4.95 -1.23 -1.72
CA LEU A 78 6.26 -1.73 -2.15
C LEU A 78 6.86 -0.79 -3.20
N LEU A 79 6.97 0.48 -2.85
CA LEU A 79 7.56 1.49 -3.73
C LEU A 79 9.00 1.09 -4.12
N PRO A 80 9.44 1.39 -5.35
CA PRO A 80 10.78 1.01 -5.82
C PRO A 80 11.88 1.65 -4.96
N PRO A 81 13.01 0.97 -4.73
CA PRO A 81 14.08 1.47 -3.87
C PRO A 81 14.68 2.78 -4.39
N GLU A 82 15.14 3.62 -3.46
CA GLU A 82 15.84 4.86 -3.82
C GLU A 82 17.20 4.53 -4.45
N THR A 83 17.55 5.22 -5.54
CA THR A 83 18.89 5.17 -6.16
C THR A 83 19.85 6.17 -5.52
#